data_AF-A0A2V8V9C4-F1
#
_entry.id   AF-A0A2V8V9C4-F1
#
_cell.length_a   1.000
_cell.length_b   1.000
_cell.length_c   1.000
_cell.angle_alpha   90.00
_cell.angle_beta   90.00
_cell.angle_gamma   90.00
#
_symmetry.space_group_name_H-M   'P 1'
#
loop_
_entity.id
_entity.type
_entity.pdbx_description
1 polymer ?
#
loop_
_entity_poly.entity_id
_entity_poly.type
_entity_poly.pdbx_seq_one_letter_code
_entity_poly.pdbx_strand_id
1 'polypeptide(L)'
;MREVRLGDVIDDFCVKCKRIMNHSVVSVLNLEPAKVRCRTCYNDHDYRHEQAPPPKINTRKQALFNEVLSKLQPDVAAAPSEPNTEKTKASRKKS
;
A
#
# COMPACT_ATOMS: atom_id res chain seq x y z
N MET A 1 -16.68 14.16 -15.01
CA MET A 1 -15.23 13.88 -14.92
C MET A 1 -14.81 13.24 -16.22
N ARG A 2 -13.69 13.63 -16.83
CA ARG A 2 -13.26 13.03 -18.12
C ARG A 2 -12.86 11.57 -17.89
N GLU A 3 -13.17 10.70 -18.85
CA GLU A 3 -12.69 9.32 -18.84
C GLU A 3 -11.16 9.28 -18.93
N VAL A 4 -10.54 8.37 -18.18
CA VAL A 4 -9.09 8.20 -18.17
C VAL A 4 -8.64 7.56 -19.47
N ARG A 5 -7.68 8.19 -20.15
CA ARG A 5 -7.09 7.71 -21.40
C ARG A 5 -5.66 7.23 -21.20
N LEU A 6 -5.19 6.42 -22.13
CA LEU A 6 -3.78 6.04 -22.19
C LEU A 6 -2.91 7.29 -22.37
N GLY A 7 -1.83 7.36 -21.62
CA GLY A 7 -0.92 8.51 -21.62
C GLY A 7 -1.36 9.68 -20.73
N ASP A 8 -2.56 9.66 -20.16
CA ASP A 8 -2.97 10.66 -19.16
C ASP A 8 -2.00 10.66 -17.97
N VAL A 9 -1.81 11.83 -17.38
CA VAL A 9 -0.97 12.01 -16.20
C VAL A 9 -1.84 11.91 -14.95
N ILE A 10 -1.45 11.02 -14.04
CA ILE A 10 -2.13 10.78 -12.76
C ILE A 10 -1.09 10.68 -11.65
N ASP A 11 -1.45 11.09 -10.43
CA ASP A 11 -0.62 10.87 -9.26
C ASP A 11 -0.86 9.48 -8.67
N ASP A 12 0.22 8.80 -8.30
CA ASP A 12 0.17 7.50 -7.63
C ASP A 12 1.40 7.31 -6.72
N PHE A 13 1.32 6.34 -5.80
CA PHE A 13 2.46 5.96 -4.98
C PHE A 13 3.43 5.08 -5.75
N CYS A 14 4.60 5.62 -6.10
CA CYS A 14 5.64 4.84 -6.73
C CYS A 14 6.36 3.96 -5.71
N VAL A 15 6.30 2.64 -5.86
CA VAL A 15 7.01 1.70 -4.97
C VAL A 15 8.54 1.81 -5.04
N LYS A 16 9.07 2.28 -6.17
CA LYS A 16 10.52 2.43 -6.39
C LYS A 16 11.02 3.76 -5.83
N CYS A 17 10.29 4.86 -6.03
CA CYS A 17 10.62 6.18 -5.45
C CYS A 17 10.15 6.34 -3.99
N LYS A 18 9.23 5.50 -3.52
CA LYS A 18 8.62 5.53 -2.18
C LYS A 18 7.90 6.86 -1.85
N ARG A 19 7.28 7.48 -2.85
CA ARG A 19 6.55 8.75 -2.72
C ARG A 19 5.45 8.86 -3.76
N ILE A 20 4.46 9.72 -3.48
CA ILE A 20 3.43 10.12 -4.46
C ILE A 20 4.09 10.99 -5.53
N MET A 21 3.88 10.62 -6.80
CA MET A 21 4.51 11.24 -7.97
C MET A 21 3.59 11.16 -9.17
N ASN A 22 3.93 11.96 -10.19
CA ASN A 22 3.31 11.88 -11.51
C ASN A 22 3.67 10.57 -12.23
N HIS A 23 2.66 9.85 -12.68
CA HIS A 23 2.73 8.67 -13.52
C HIS A 23 1.95 8.88 -14.83
N SER A 24 2.34 8.19 -15.89
CA SER A 24 1.53 8.08 -17.11
C SER A 24 0.72 6.80 -17.09
N VAL A 25 -0.57 6.86 -17.44
CA VAL A 25 -1.43 5.68 -17.55
C VAL A 25 -0.98 4.80 -18.72
N VAL A 26 -0.65 3.54 -18.44
CA VAL A 26 -0.15 2.57 -19.44
C VAL A 26 -1.23 1.56 -19.82
N SER A 27 -2.18 1.29 -18.91
CA SER A 27 -3.35 0.47 -19.19
C SER A 27 -4.58 0.94 -18.43
N VAL A 28 -5.74 0.73 -19.04
CA VAL A 28 -7.06 1.06 -18.47
C VAL A 28 -7.90 -0.22 -18.48
N LEU A 29 -8.62 -0.48 -17.38
CA LEU A 29 -9.59 -1.55 -17.22
C LEU A 29 -10.87 -0.97 -16.62
N ASN A 30 -12.03 -1.28 -17.18
CA ASN A 30 -13.32 -0.78 -16.69
C ASN A 30 -13.38 0.76 -16.52
N LEU A 31 -12.74 1.50 -17.44
CA LEU A 31 -12.62 2.96 -17.38
C LEU A 31 -11.77 3.50 -16.22
N GLU A 32 -11.04 2.63 -15.52
CA GLU A 32 -10.10 2.98 -14.45
C GLU A 32 -8.65 2.64 -14.84
N PRO A 33 -7.66 3.42 -14.38
CA PRO A 33 -6.25 3.10 -14.62
C PRO A 33 -5.87 1.80 -13.89
N ALA A 34 -5.34 0.83 -14.64
CA ALA A 34 -4.91 -0.44 -14.10
C ALA A 34 -3.40 -0.47 -13.83
N LYS A 35 -2.58 -0.01 -14.79
CA LYS A 35 -1.13 0.13 -14.64
C LYS A 35 -0.67 1.52 -15.01
N VAL A 36 0.36 1.96 -14.30
CA VAL A 36 0.96 3.29 -14.45
C VAL A 36 2.47 3.19 -14.53
N ARG A 37 3.09 4.12 -15.27
CA ARG A 37 4.55 4.25 -15.39
C ARG A 37 5.00 5.52 -14.70
N CYS A 38 5.92 5.39 -13.75
CA CYS A 38 6.47 6.56 -13.07
C CYS A 38 7.27 7.43 -14.05
N ARG A 39 6.97 8.73 -14.11
CA ARG A 39 7.69 9.67 -15.00
C ARG A 39 9.09 10.03 -14.51
N THR A 40 9.43 9.65 -13.27
CA THR A 40 10.76 9.89 -12.68
C THR A 40 11.68 8.68 -12.84
N CYS A 41 11.23 7.49 -12.38
CA CYS A 41 12.08 6.30 -12.37
C CYS A 41 11.76 5.27 -13.47
N TYR A 42 10.78 5.58 -14.33
CA TYR A 42 10.34 4.75 -15.47
C TYR A 42 9.96 3.31 -15.10
N ASN A 43 9.57 3.09 -13.85
CA ASN A 43 9.11 1.78 -13.40
C ASN A 43 7.60 1.68 -13.60
N ASP A 44 7.18 0.54 -14.13
CA ASP A 44 5.77 0.20 -14.28
C ASP A 44 5.28 -0.53 -13.03
N HIS A 45 4.12 -0.14 -12.53
CA HIS A 45 3.44 -0.86 -11.46
C HIS A 45 1.93 -0.71 -11.58
N ASP A 46 1.21 -1.55 -10.84
CA ASP A 46 -0.25 -1.44 -10.73
C ASP A 46 -0.59 -0.11 -10.03
N TYR A 47 -1.70 0.49 -10.45
CA TYR A 47 -2.22 1.70 -9.83
C TYR A 47 -2.67 1.41 -8.40
N ARG A 48 -2.26 2.25 -7.45
CA ARG A 48 -2.48 2.03 -6.01
C ARG A 48 -3.39 3.07 -5.38
N HIS A 49 -4.05 3.90 -6.18
CA HIS A 49 -4.93 4.96 -5.69
C HIS A 49 -4.24 5.85 -4.65
N GLU A 50 -2.97 6.20 -4.93
CA GLU A 50 -2.14 7.04 -4.06
C GLU A 50 -1.82 6.42 -2.70
N GLN A 51 -2.15 5.13 -2.48
CA GLN A 51 -1.90 4.46 -1.22
C GLN A 51 -0.50 3.85 -1.17
N ALA A 52 0.22 4.20 -0.10
CA ALA A 52 1.45 3.52 0.23
C ALA A 52 1.15 2.03 0.54
N PRO A 53 2.00 1.09 0.07
CA PRO A 53 1.88 -0.30 0.49
C PRO A 53 1.90 -0.38 2.01
N PRO A 54 1.06 -1.22 2.62
CA PRO A 54 1.18 -1.48 4.04
C PRO A 54 2.60 -1.98 4.34
N PRO A 55 3.21 -1.52 5.45
CA PRO A 55 4.53 -1.97 5.82
C PRO A 55 4.51 -3.50 5.96
N LYS A 56 5.50 -4.18 5.37
CA LYS A 56 5.67 -5.62 5.56
C LYS A 56 6.05 -5.87 7.02
N ILE A 57 5.04 -6.08 7.84
CA ILE A 57 5.22 -6.46 9.23
C ILE A 57 5.84 -7.86 9.24
N ASN A 58 7.08 -7.94 9.72
CA ASN A 58 7.72 -9.22 9.98
C ASN A 58 7.24 -9.70 11.35
N THR A 59 6.33 -10.66 11.39
CA THR A 59 5.76 -11.24 12.62
C THR A 59 6.84 -11.70 13.60
N ARG A 60 7.95 -12.27 13.09
CA ARG A 60 9.10 -12.65 13.92
C ARG A 60 9.80 -11.46 14.59
N LYS A 61 9.93 -10.32 13.90
CA LYS A 61 10.51 -9.11 14.49
C LYS A 61 9.59 -8.53 15.55
N GLN A 62 8.28 -8.52 15.32
CA GLN A 62 7.31 -8.10 16.34
C GLN A 62 7.35 -8.98 17.59
N ALA A 63 7.43 -10.31 17.42
CA ALA A 63 7.55 -11.23 18.55
C ALA A 63 8.81 -10.94 19.40
N LEU A 64 9.96 -10.72 18.74
CA LEU A 64 11.20 -10.37 19.42
C LEU A 64 11.14 -8.99 20.10
N PHE A 65 10.53 -7.99 19.46
CA PHE A 65 10.32 -6.68 20.07
C PHE A 65 9.45 -6.77 21.32
N ASN A 66 8.37 -7.56 21.28
CA ASN A 66 7.48 -7.78 22.43
C ASN A 66 8.19 -8.51 23.57
N GLU A 67 9.05 -9.50 23.26
CA GLU A 67 9.84 -10.22 24.26
C GLU A 67 10.90 -9.32 24.92
N VAL A 68 11.50 -8.39 24.16
CA VAL A 68 12.46 -7.42 24.71
C VAL A 68 11.74 -6.37 25.55
N LEU A 69 10.58 -5.86 25.11
CA LEU A 69 9.78 -4.91 25.89
C LEU A 69 9.35 -5.48 27.24
N SER A 70 8.87 -6.73 27.25
CA SER A 70 8.40 -7.38 28.48
C SER A 70 9.51 -7.62 29.49
N LYS A 71 10.76 -7.81 29.03
CA LYS A 71 11.94 -7.95 29.90
C LYS A 71 12.46 -6.62 30.44
N LEU A 72 12.25 -5.51 29.74
CA LEU A 72 12.78 -4.19 30.13
C LEU A 72 11.83 -3.40 31.05
N GLN A 73 10.51 -3.56 30.91
CA GLN A 73 9.52 -2.81 31.71
C GLN A 73 8.28 -3.68 31.99
N PRO A 74 8.24 -4.42 33.13
CA PRO A 74 7.07 -5.21 33.50
C PRO A 74 5.83 -4.36 33.87
N ASP A 75 6.00 -3.08 34.23
CA ASP A 75 4.91 -2.22 34.73
C ASP A 75 4.10 -1.47 33.66
N VAL A 76 4.46 -1.53 32.37
CA VAL A 76 3.73 -0.83 31.28
C VAL A 76 2.82 -1.80 30.49
N ALA A 77 2.70 -3.05 30.93
CA ALA A 77 2.00 -4.12 30.23
C ALA A 77 0.44 -3.99 30.20
N ALA A 78 -0.14 -2.89 30.68
CA ALA A 78 -1.59 -2.76 30.89
C ALA A 78 -2.28 -1.65 30.05
N ALA A 79 -1.73 -1.26 28.90
CA ALA A 79 -2.47 -0.44 27.94
C ALA A 79 -2.74 -1.24 26.65
N PRO A 80 -3.97 -1.74 26.42
CA PRO A 80 -4.31 -2.39 25.17
C PRO A 80 -4.41 -1.32 24.08
N SER A 81 -3.50 -1.35 23.10
CA SER A 81 -3.72 -0.67 21.83
C SER A 81 -4.70 -1.54 21.02
N GLU A 82 -5.94 -1.09 20.95
CA GLU A 82 -7.00 -1.74 20.18
C GLU A 82 -6.57 -1.94 18.72
N PRO A 83 -6.65 -3.16 18.17
CA PRO A 83 -6.45 -3.36 16.75
C PRO A 83 -7.67 -2.81 15.99
N ASN A 84 -7.49 -1.64 15.37
CA ASN A 84 -8.47 -1.09 14.44
C ASN A 84 -8.72 -2.10 13.31
N THR A 85 -9.88 -2.73 13.37
CA THR A 85 -10.37 -3.78 12.48
C THR A 85 -11.25 -3.13 11.41
N GLU A 86 -10.63 -2.56 10.37
CA GLU A 86 -11.36 -2.18 9.15
C GLU A 86 -11.13 -3.23 8.05
N LYS A 87 -11.91 -4.30 8.18
CA LYS A 87 -12.56 -5.12 7.13
C LYS A 87 -11.83 -5.34 5.80
N THR A 88 -11.33 -6.56 5.65
CA THR A 88 -11.26 -7.30 4.40
C THR A 88 -12.67 -7.69 3.89
N LYS A 89 -13.00 -7.31 2.64
CA LYS A 89 -13.96 -7.97 1.71
C LYS A 89 -13.50 -7.59 0.29
N ALA A 90 -13.38 -8.44 -0.72
CA ALA A 90 -13.77 -9.82 -0.90
C ALA A 90 -12.92 -10.47 -2.01
N SER A 91 -12.56 -11.73 -1.81
CA SER A 91 -12.20 -12.66 -2.87
C SER A 91 -13.47 -13.31 -3.43
N ARG A 92 -13.59 -13.43 -4.77
CA ARG A 92 -14.36 -14.42 -5.55
C ARG A 92 -14.37 -13.93 -7.02
N LYS A 93 -14.18 -14.72 -8.07
CA LYS A 93 -14.02 -16.17 -8.25
C LYS A 93 -13.60 -16.38 -9.72
N LYS A 94 -12.76 -17.38 -9.92
CA LYS A 94 -12.42 -18.02 -11.20
C LYS A 94 -13.70 -18.50 -11.90
N SER A 95 -13.91 -18.11 -13.14
CA SER A 95 -14.73 -18.80 -14.15
C SER A 95 -13.99 -18.76 -15.46
#